data_AF-A0A183V4L3-F1
#
_entry.id   AF-A0A183V4L3-F1
#
_cell.length_a   1.000
_cell.length_b   1.000
_cell.length_c   1.000
_cell.angle_alpha   90.00
_cell.angle_beta   90.00
_cell.angle_gamma   90.00
#
_symmetry.space_group_name_H-M   'P 1'
#
loop_
_entity.id
_entity.type
_entity.pdbx_description
1 polymer ?
#
loop_
_entity_poly.entity_id
_entity_poly.type
_entity_poly.pdbx_seq_one_letter_code
_entity_poly.pdbx_strand_id
1 'polypeptide(L)'
;MVALPGKEAYDDPLCNSLQLKEIMLQSITDDITESRRHIKKAAEEKLKEKLNVICAKGQYTYFAYTEFFCQAAKDDVSCYAFKPL
;
A
#
# COMPACT_ATOMS: atom_id res chain seq x y z
N MET A 1 0.26 -9.21 23.20
CA MET A 1 -0.33 -8.15 22.35
C MET A 1 -0.74 -8.84 21.05
N VAL A 2 -2.04 -9.09 20.89
CA VAL A 2 -2.58 -9.98 19.85
C VAL A 2 -2.69 -9.21 18.54
N ALA A 3 -2.11 -9.75 17.46
CA ALA A 3 -2.40 -9.33 16.10
C ALA A 3 -3.87 -9.66 15.80
N LEU A 4 -4.65 -8.66 15.37
CA LEU A 4 -6.03 -8.88 14.93
C LEU A 4 -6.04 -9.26 13.44
N PRO A 5 -6.56 -10.45 13.09
CA PRO A 5 -6.79 -10.85 11.72
C PRO A 5 -8.08 -10.19 11.20
N GLY A 6 -8.06 -9.71 9.95
CA GLY A 6 -9.26 -9.48 9.14
C GLY A 6 -10.35 -8.57 9.71
N LYS A 7 -10.29 -7.27 9.42
CA LYS A 7 -11.50 -6.45 9.32
C LYS A 7 -11.68 -6.01 7.88
N GLU A 8 -12.47 -6.80 7.15
CA GLU A 8 -13.08 -6.38 5.89
C GLU A 8 -14.36 -5.57 6.18
N ALA A 9 -14.55 -4.52 5.39
CA ALA A 9 -15.81 -3.79 5.16
C ALA A 9 -16.46 -3.04 6.33
N TYR A 10 -15.78 -2.00 6.82
CA TYR A 10 -16.42 -0.76 7.30
C TYR A 10 -15.41 0.36 7.03
N ASP A 11 -15.58 1.10 5.92
CA ASP A 11 -14.67 2.13 5.37
C ASP A 11 -13.25 2.10 5.96
N ASP A 12 -12.36 1.28 5.39
CA ASP A 12 -10.95 1.27 5.79
C ASP A 12 -10.37 2.67 5.48
N PRO A 13 -10.10 3.51 6.50
CA PRO A 13 -9.70 4.89 6.26
C PRO A 13 -8.31 4.98 5.64
N LEU A 14 -7.59 3.86 5.59
CA LEU A 14 -6.26 3.73 5.03
C LEU A 14 -6.27 3.11 3.63
N CYS A 15 -7.38 2.52 3.18
CA CYS A 15 -7.42 1.83 1.90
C CYS A 15 -8.83 1.75 1.29
N ASN A 16 -8.97 2.25 0.06
CA ASN A 16 -10.23 2.22 -0.67
C ASN A 16 -10.27 1.20 -1.82
N SER A 17 -9.25 0.33 -1.92
CA SER A 17 -9.17 -0.72 -2.94
C SER A 17 -8.59 -2.01 -2.39
N LEU A 18 -9.45 -3.04 -2.27
CA LEU A 18 -9.05 -4.38 -1.84
C LEU A 18 -8.02 -5.00 -2.80
N GLN A 19 -8.19 -4.80 -4.11
CA GLN A 19 -7.25 -5.30 -5.11
C GLN A 19 -5.85 -4.69 -4.93
N LEU A 20 -5.76 -3.38 -4.66
CA LEU A 20 -4.47 -2.74 -4.40
C LEU A 20 -3.88 -3.25 -3.09
N LYS A 21 -4.69 -3.44 -2.05
CA LYS A 21 -4.25 -4.00 -0.75
C LYS A 21 -3.60 -5.37 -0.92
N GLU A 22 -4.24 -6.27 -1.67
CA GLU A 22 -3.70 -7.61 -1.93
C GLU A 22 -2.37 -7.55 -2.69
N ILE A 23 -2.29 -6.72 -3.73
CA ILE A 23 -1.04 -6.51 -4.49
C ILE A 23 0.06 -6.02 -3.56
N MET A 24 -0.24 -5.06 -2.68
CA MET A 24 0.73 -4.53 -1.73
C MET A 24 1.20 -5.61 -0.75
N LEU A 25 0.30 -6.34 -0.10
CA LEU A 25 0.67 -7.38 0.86
C LEU A 25 1.51 -8.51 0.23
N GLN A 26 1.27 -8.84 -1.04
CA GLN A 26 2.06 -9.82 -1.80
C GLN A 26 3.44 -9.29 -2.22
N SER A 27 3.54 -7.97 -2.46
CA SER A 27 4.75 -7.34 -3.00
C SER A 27 5.68 -6.75 -1.94
N ILE A 28 5.21 -6.54 -0.71
CA ILE A 28 6.07 -6.03 0.38
C ILE A 28 7.08 -7.12 0.77
N THR A 29 8.34 -6.69 0.79
CA THR A 29 9.54 -7.43 1.21
C THR A 29 10.22 -6.67 2.36
N ASP A 30 11.32 -7.20 2.87
CA ASP A 30 12.15 -6.54 3.88
C ASP A 30 12.98 -5.37 3.33
N ASP A 31 13.13 -5.24 2.00
CA ASP A 31 13.79 -4.11 1.35
C ASP A 31 12.77 -3.06 0.88
N ILE A 32 12.97 -1.81 1.31
CA ILE A 32 12.08 -0.67 1.00
C ILE A 32 12.06 -0.36 -0.51
N THR A 33 13.22 -0.44 -1.15
CA THR A 33 13.39 -0.09 -2.56
C THR A 33 12.73 -1.14 -3.45
N GLU A 34 12.94 -2.42 -3.13
CA GLU A 34 12.31 -3.53 -3.84
C GLU A 34 10.81 -3.55 -3.64
N SER A 35 10.33 -3.38 -2.41
CA SER A 35 8.89 -3.28 -2.11
C SER A 35 8.23 -2.18 -2.95
N ARG A 36 8.81 -0.97 -2.96
CA ARG A 36 8.31 0.15 -3.77
C ARG A 36 8.26 -0.20 -5.26
N ARG A 37 9.33 -0.81 -5.79
CA ARG A 37 9.44 -1.18 -7.20
C ARG A 37 8.42 -2.25 -7.60
N HIS A 38 8.27 -3.29 -6.77
CA HIS A 38 7.36 -4.41 -7.03
C HIS A 38 5.90 -3.97 -6.97
N ILE A 39 5.52 -3.22 -5.93
CA ILE A 39 4.15 -2.70 -5.80
C ILE A 39 3.79 -1.84 -7.01
N LYS A 40 4.65 -0.88 -7.37
CA LYS A 40 4.39 0.01 -8.51
C LYS A 40 4.18 -0.79 -9.79
N LYS A 41 5.09 -1.70 -10.10
CA LYS A 41 5.02 -2.52 -11.32
C LYS A 41 3.77 -3.40 -11.34
N ALA A 42 3.52 -4.15 -10.27
CA ALA A 42 2.39 -5.07 -10.18
C ALA A 42 1.04 -4.34 -10.22
N ALA A 43 0.95 -3.18 -9.57
CA ALA A 43 -0.26 -2.38 -9.56
C ALA A 43 -0.51 -1.72 -10.93
N GLU A 44 0.51 -1.14 -11.57
CA GLU A 44 0.38 -0.57 -12.93
C GLU A 44 0.01 -1.64 -13.97
N GLU A 45 0.56 -2.86 -13.86
CA GLU A 45 0.26 -3.96 -14.77
C GLU A 45 -1.17 -4.49 -14.62
N LYS A 46 -1.65 -4.64 -13.37
CA LYS A 46 -2.98 -5.21 -13.05
C LYS A 46 -4.11 -4.19 -13.13
N LEU A 47 -3.90 -2.98 -12.61
CA LEU A 47 -4.92 -1.94 -12.52
C LEU A 47 -4.93 -1.02 -13.74
N LYS A 48 -3.89 -1.06 -14.58
CA LYS A 48 -3.72 -0.15 -15.74
C LYS A 48 -3.71 1.33 -15.36
N GLU A 49 -3.31 1.64 -14.13
CA GLU A 49 -3.31 2.97 -13.55
C GLU A 49 -1.90 3.34 -13.09
N LYS A 50 -1.46 4.58 -13.34
CA LYS A 50 -0.15 5.08 -12.87
C LYS A 50 -0.23 5.44 -11.39
N LEU A 51 0.67 4.88 -10.60
CA LEU A 51 0.64 5.03 -9.14
C LEU A 51 2.00 5.46 -8.60
N ASN A 52 1.96 6.28 -7.57
CA ASN A 52 3.11 6.57 -6.72
C ASN A 52 3.06 5.66 -5.50
N VAL A 53 4.23 5.15 -5.10
CA VAL A 53 4.38 4.27 -3.96
C VAL A 53 5.48 4.80 -3.06
N ILE A 54 5.17 4.93 -1.78
CA ILE A 54 6.10 5.34 -0.73
C ILE A 54 6.16 4.19 0.27
N CYS A 55 7.36 3.70 0.56
CA CYS A 55 7.59 2.68 1.56
C CYS A 55 8.62 3.18 2.57
N ALA A 56 8.47 2.81 3.83
CA ALA A 56 9.41 3.15 4.88
C ALA A 56 9.43 2.08 5.99
N LYS A 57 10.54 2.07 6.73
CA LYS A 57 10.66 1.39 8.02
C LYS A 57 10.55 2.43 9.13
N GLY A 58 9.76 2.16 10.17
CA GLY A 58 9.51 3.12 11.25
C GLY A 58 8.44 4.17 10.93
N GLN A 59 8.49 5.30 11.66
CA GLN A 59 7.44 6.33 11.59
C GLN A 59 7.70 7.32 10.45
N TYR A 60 6.66 7.58 9.67
CA TYR A 60 6.64 8.61 8.64
C TYR A 60 5.23 9.18 8.51
N THR A 61 5.15 10.44 8.06
CA THR A 61 3.88 11.10 7.75
C THR A 61 3.92 11.60 6.33
N TYR A 62 2.88 11.30 5.57
CA TYR A 62 2.73 11.75 4.20
C TYR A 62 1.27 12.12 3.92
N PHE A 63 1.06 13.17 3.14
CA PHE A 63 -0.27 13.65 2.76
C PHE A 63 -0.33 13.87 1.25
N ALA A 64 -1.40 13.39 0.62
CA ALA A 64 -1.68 13.59 -0.78
C ALA A 64 -3.19 13.72 -1.01
N TYR A 65 -3.59 14.63 -1.88
CA TYR A 65 -4.95 14.67 -2.41
C TYR A 65 -5.07 13.59 -3.49
N THR A 66 -5.97 12.63 -3.29
CA THR A 66 -6.16 11.49 -4.19
C THR A 66 -7.53 10.86 -3.95
N GLU A 67 -8.11 10.28 -5.01
CA GLU A 67 -9.33 9.49 -4.92
C GLU A 67 -9.06 7.98 -4.85
N PHE A 68 -7.80 7.56 -5.06
CA PHE A 68 -7.44 6.15 -5.11
C PHE A 68 -6.16 5.91 -4.32
N PHE A 69 -6.28 5.19 -3.20
CA PHE A 69 -5.16 4.97 -2.29
C PHE A 69 -5.29 3.69 -1.47
N CYS A 70 -4.15 3.21 -1.01
CA CYS A 70 -4.08 2.14 -0.02
C CYS A 70 -2.79 2.21 0.79
N GLN A 71 -2.90 2.02 2.09
CA GLN A 71 -1.79 1.75 2.99
C GLN A 71 -1.83 0.29 3.41
N ALA A 72 -0.69 -0.39 3.31
CA ALA A 72 -0.52 -1.74 3.79
C ALA A 72 0.86 -1.88 4.45
N ALA A 73 0.91 -2.66 5.52
CA ALA A 73 2.14 -2.94 6.23
C ALA A 73 2.34 -4.46 6.35
N LYS A 74 3.59 -4.87 6.25
CA LYS A 74 4.04 -6.25 6.47
C LYS A 74 5.38 -6.21 7.17
N ASP A 75 5.45 -6.92 8.29
CA ASP A 75 6.60 -6.89 9.21
C ASP A 75 6.93 -5.44 9.64
N ASP A 76 8.15 -4.98 9.39
CA ASP A 76 8.62 -3.62 9.73
C ASP A 76 8.53 -2.63 8.55
N VAL A 77 7.96 -3.06 7.41
CA VAL A 77 7.82 -2.23 6.22
C VAL A 77 6.36 -1.83 6.03
N SER A 78 6.11 -0.52 6.03
CA SER A 78 4.81 0.06 5.69
C SER A 78 4.91 0.81 4.38
N CYS A 79 3.95 0.57 3.50
CA CYS A 79 3.85 1.18 2.19
C CYS A 79 2.52 1.90 2.02
N TYR A 80 2.54 3.03 1.33
CA TYR A 80 1.40 3.81 0.91
C TYR A 80 1.45 3.99 -0.61
N ALA A 81 0.41 3.54 -1.30
CA ALA A 81 0.25 3.67 -2.74
C ALA A 81 -0.94 4.59 -3.03
N PHE A 82 -0.78 5.50 -3.99
CA PHE A 82 -1.84 6.44 -4.37
C PHE A 82 -1.72 6.87 -5.83
N LYS A 83 -2.86 7.27 -6.42
CA LYS A 83 -2.90 7.89 -7.74
C LYS A 83 -2.73 9.40 -7.60
N PRO A 84 -1.67 10.00 -8.19
CA PRO A 84 -1.59 11.46 -8.26
C PRO A 84 -2.73 12.00 -9.13
N LEU A 85 -3.36 13.09 -8.68
CA LEU A 85 -4.34 13.84 -9.48
C LEU A 85 -3.66 14.55 -10.66
#